data_AF-A0A7K4CRI8-F1
#
_entry.id   AF-A0A7K4CRI8-F1
#
_cell.length_a   1.000
_cell.length_b   1.000
_cell.length_c   1.000
_cell.angle_alpha   90.00
_cell.angle_beta   90.00
_cell.angle_gamma   90.00
#
_symmetry.space_group_name_H-M   'P 1'
#
loop_
_entity.id
_entity.type
_entity.pdbx_description
1 polymer ?
#
loop_
_entity_poly.entity_id
_entity_poly.type
_entity_poly.pdbx_seq_one_letter_code
_entity_poly.pdbx_strand_id
1 'polypeptide(L)' 'MVNFADILAEKKPIIWNEVQHFLPTEGPLDFVEITREYPARQGKYGRGTLVLLGCEAFGGDPSKAVRTAAAMQISEDWIL' A
#
# COMPACT_ATOMS: atom_id res chain seq x y z
N MET A 1 1.76 -21.28 15.04
CA MET A 1 2.81 -20.46 14.40
C MET A 1 2.09 -19.42 13.57
N VAL A 2 2.46 -18.14 13.67
CA VAL A 2 1.85 -17.09 12.85
C VAL A 2 2.36 -17.21 11.42
N ASN A 3 1.46 -17.24 10.44
CA ASN A 3 1.82 -17.31 9.02
C ASN A 3 1.83 -15.90 8.42
N PHE A 4 2.96 -15.51 7.84
CA PHE A 4 3.12 -14.17 7.25
C PHE A 4 2.22 -13.95 6.03
N ALA A 5 1.90 -14.99 5.27
CA ALA A 5 0.99 -14.88 4.14
C ALA A 5 -0.42 -14.43 4.57
N ASP A 6 -0.88 -14.91 5.73
CA ASP A 6 -2.19 -14.54 6.29
C ASP A 6 -2.18 -13.08 6.74
N ILE A 7 -1.07 -12.60 7.31
CA ILE A 7 -0.89 -11.19 7.67
C ILE A 7 -0.94 -10.30 6.42
N LEU A 8 -0.23 -10.67 5.36
CA LEU A 8 -0.26 -9.90 4.11
C LEU A 8 -1.69 -9.84 3.54
N ALA A 9 -2.43 -10.95 3.57
CA ALA A 9 -3.81 -10.99 3.11
C ALA A 9 -4.73 -10.09 3.95
N GLU A 10 -4.49 -9.98 5.26
CA GLU A 10 -5.23 -9.08 6.16
C GLU A 10 -4.89 -7.60 5.90
N LYS A 11 -3.60 -7.25 5.80
CA LYS A 11 -3.16 -5.84 5.74
C LYS A 11 -3.27 -5.23 4.34
N LYS A 12 -3.12 -6.02 3.28
CA LYS A 12 -3.19 -5.58 1.88
C LYS A 12 -4.44 -4.75 1.55
N PRO A 13 -5.68 -5.18 1.83
CA PRO A 13 -6.87 -4.39 1.50
C PRO A 13 -6.90 -3.04 2.21
N ILE A 14 -6.39 -2.96 3.45
CA ILE A 14 -6.32 -1.71 4.22
C ILE A 14 -5.40 -0.71 3.52
N ILE A 15 -4.22 -1.18 3.10
CA ILE A 15 -3.23 -0.34 2.42
C ILE A 15 -3.73 0.04 1.03
N TRP A 16 -4.27 -0.92 0.26
CA TRP A 16 -4.76 -0.66 -1.09
C TRP A 16 -5.87 0.38 -1.13
N ASN A 17 -6.85 0.29 -0.22
CA ASN A 17 -7.92 1.27 -0.14
C ASN A 17 -7.38 2.70 0.06
N GLU A 18 -6.32 2.84 0.87
CA GLU A 18 -5.67 4.14 1.05
C GLU A 18 -4.83 4.55 -0.17
N VAL A 19 -4.13 3.62 -0.84
CA VAL A 19 -3.39 3.90 -2.08
C VAL A 19 -4.30 4.53 -3.14
N GLN A 20 -5.54 4.02 -3.28
CA GLN A 20 -6.49 4.52 -4.26
C GLN A 20 -6.82 6.01 -4.11
N HIS A 21 -6.73 6.56 -2.90
CA HIS A 21 -6.95 7.99 -2.64
C HIS A 21 -5.86 8.89 -3.26
N PHE A 22 -4.69 8.35 -3.55
CA PHE A 22 -3.54 9.10 -4.07
C PHE A 22 -3.25 8.83 -5.55
N LEU A 23 -3.91 7.83 -6.15
CA LEU A 23 -3.78 7.56 -7.57
C LEU A 23 -4.58 8.59 -8.38
N PRO A 24 -4.03 9.13 -9.48
CA PRO A 24 -4.70 10.16 -10.25
C PRO A 24 -6.02 9.66 -10.81
N THR A 25 -7.01 10.54 -10.87
CA THR A 25 -8.33 10.29 -11.50
C THR A 25 -8.53 11.12 -12.76
N GLU A 26 -7.67 12.11 -12.98
CA GLU A 26 -7.67 13.01 -14.13
C GLU A 26 -6.24 13.34 -14.55
N GLY A 27 -6.09 13.79 -15.79
CA GLY A 27 -4.81 14.21 -16.36
C GLY A 27 -4.84 14.24 -17.89
N PRO A 28 -3.80 14.79 -18.53
CA PRO A 28 -3.72 14.85 -19.98
C PRO A 28 -3.43 13.46 -20.58
N LEU A 29 -3.91 13.24 -21.81
CA LEU A 29 -3.65 12.03 -22.57
C LEU A 29 -3.97 10.78 -21.73
N ASP A 30 -3.04 9.82 -21.68
CA ASP A 30 -3.21 8.54 -21.00
C ASP A 30 -2.59 8.54 -19.59
N PHE A 31 -2.36 9.72 -18.99
CA PHE A 31 -1.68 9.85 -17.69
C PHE A 31 -2.32 9.00 -16.59
N VAL A 32 -3.66 8.99 -16.53
CA VAL A 32 -4.42 8.22 -15.55
C VAL A 32 -4.20 6.72 -15.77
N GLU A 33 -4.26 6.26 -17.02
CA GLU A 33 -4.08 4.84 -17.35
C GLU A 33 -2.67 4.38 -17.00
N ILE A 34 -1.65 5.06 -17.52
CA ILE A 34 -0.23 4.72 -17.33
C ILE A 34 0.12 4.71 -15.83
N THR A 35 -0.33 5.71 -15.08
CA THR A 35 0.01 5.84 -13.66
C THR A 35 -0.69 4.79 -12.79
N ARG A 36 -1.89 4.36 -13.17
CA ARG A 36 -2.69 3.41 -12.38
C ARG A 36 -2.41 1.96 -12.74
N GLU A 37 -1.85 1.69 -13.93
CA GLU A 37 -1.65 0.34 -14.46
C GLU A 37 -0.87 -0.53 -13.48
N TYR A 38 0.31 -0.07 -13.03
CA TYR A 38 1.16 -0.88 -12.17
C TYR A 38 0.58 -1.07 -10.76
N PRO A 39 0.14 -0.01 -10.03
CA PRO A 39 -0.52 -0.19 -8.73
C PRO A 39 -1.74 -1.12 -8.78
N ALA A 40 -2.50 -1.13 -9.88
CA ALA A 40 -3.68 -1.97 -10.04
C ALA A 40 -3.38 -3.47 -10.11
N ARG A 41 -2.13 -3.87 -10.42
CA ARG A 41 -1.69 -5.27 -10.36
C ARG A 41 -1.64 -5.82 -8.95
N GLN A 42 -1.65 -4.93 -7.96
CA GLN A 42 -1.65 -5.23 -6.54
C GLN A 42 -0.64 -6.33 -6.17
N GLY A 43 0.65 -5.99 -6.08
CA GLY A 43 1.72 -6.93 -5.75
C GLY A 43 1.62 -7.56 -4.34
N LYS A 44 2.77 -7.77 -3.70
CA LYS A 44 2.85 -8.50 -2.42
C LYS A 44 2.50 -7.69 -1.19
N TYR A 45 2.57 -6.36 -1.25
CA TYR A 45 2.30 -5.44 -0.13
C TYR A 45 3.21 -5.63 1.09
N GLY A 46 4.40 -6.19 0.86
CA GLY A 46 5.36 -6.51 1.92
C GLY A 46 5.84 -5.25 2.66
N ARG A 47 6.24 -4.21 1.92
CA ARG A 47 6.80 -2.99 2.52
C ARG A 47 5.75 -2.19 3.29
N GLY A 48 4.56 -2.00 2.70
CA GLY A 48 3.45 -1.36 3.42
C GLY A 48 3.03 -2.14 4.67
N THR A 49 2.99 -3.48 4.60
CA THR A 49 2.65 -4.31 5.77
C THR A 49 3.69 -4.20 6.88
N LEU A 50 4.98 -4.17 6.54
CA LEU A 50 6.05 -3.99 7.53
C LEU A 50 5.98 -2.62 8.23
N VAL A 51 5.50 -1.57 7.56
CA VAL A 51 5.24 -0.27 8.21
C VAL A 51 4.16 -0.41 9.29
N LEU A 52 3.05 -1.09 9.00
CA LEU A 52 1.97 -1.30 9.97
C LEU A 52 2.43 -2.18 11.14
N LEU A 53 3.07 -3.30 10.85
CA LEU A 53 3.62 -4.20 11.88
C LEU A 53 4.68 -3.52 12.73
N GLY A 54 5.52 -2.66 12.14
CA GLY A 54 6.48 -1.85 12.87
C GLY A 54 5.78 -0.92 13.86
N CYS A 55 4.73 -0.23 13.42
CA CYS A 55 3.92 0.60 14.31
C CYS A 55 3.33 -0.21 15.49
N GLU A 56 2.75 -1.38 15.21
CA GLU A 56 2.21 -2.30 16.22
C GLU A 56 3.29 -2.74 17.22
N ALA A 57 4.46 -3.16 16.73
CA ALA A 57 5.55 -3.68 17.54
C ALA A 57 6.09 -2.68 18.56
N PHE A 58 6.00 -1.38 18.27
CA PHE A 58 6.40 -0.30 19.18
C PHE A 58 5.22 0.26 20.01
N GLY A 59 4.07 -0.42 20.02
CA GLY A 59 2.89 -0.01 20.80
C GLY A 59 2.09 1.15 20.18
N GLY A 60 2.31 1.44 18.90
CA GLY A 60 1.56 2.45 18.16
C GLY A 60 0.20 1.94 17.66
N ASP A 61 -0.65 2.88 17.26
CA ASP A 61 -1.93 2.61 16.61
C ASP A 61 -1.73 2.49 15.09
N PRO A 62 -1.90 1.29 14.49
CA PRO A 62 -1.59 1.06 13.07
C PRO A 62 -2.51 1.83 12.15
N SER A 63 -3.71 2.19 12.59
CA SER A 63 -4.64 3.01 11.81
C SER A 63 -4.04 4.38 11.47
N LYS A 64 -3.15 4.89 12.35
CA LYS A 64 -2.42 6.15 12.14
C LYS A 64 -1.24 6.00 11.19
N ALA A 65 -0.79 4.77 10.91
CA ALA A 65 0.31 4.47 10.02
C ALA A 65 -0.15 4.07 8.59
N VAL A 66 -1.46 3.94 8.34
CA VAL A 66 -2.02 3.50 7.04
C VAL A 66 -1.57 4.40 5.89
N ARG A 67 -1.60 5.73 6.07
CA ARG A 67 -1.11 6.67 5.05
C ARG A 67 0.37 6.49 4.74
N THR A 68 1.20 6.25 5.76
CA THR A 68 2.63 5.98 5.58
C THR A 68 2.86 4.64 4.88
N ALA A 69 2.07 3.62 5.21
CA ALA A 69 2.11 2.32 4.54
C ALA A 69 1.69 2.44 3.06
N ALA A 70 0.67 3.24 2.75
CA ALA A 70 0.26 3.52 1.37
C ALA A 70 1.32 4.30 0.60
N ALA A 71 1.93 5.33 1.22
CA ALA A 71 3.05 6.05 0.61
C ALA A 71 4.26 5.13 0.32
N MET A 72 4.57 4.20 1.23
CA MET A 72 5.60 3.18 1.03
C MET A 72 5.23 2.20 -0.10
N GLN A 73 3.96 1.83 -0.22
CA GLN A 73 3.52 0.96 -1.31
C GLN A 73 3.60 1.67 -2.66
N ILE A 74 3.15 2.92 -2.73
CA ILE A 74 3.23 3.74 -3.95
C ILE A 74 4.71 3.92 -4.33
N SER A 75 5.61 4.22 -3.38
CA SER A 75 7.03 4.35 -3.72
C SER A 75 7.62 3.06 -4.29
N GLU A 76 7.19 1.89 -3.80
CA GLU A 76 7.54 0.59 -4.40
C GLU A 76 6.99 0.41 -5.81
N ASP A 77 5.71 0.73 -6.01
CA ASP A 77 5.00 0.54 -7.29
C ASP A 77 5.53 1.50 -8.39
N TRP A 78 6.14 2.63 -8.03
CA TRP A 78 6.70 3.59 -8.98
C TRP A 78 8.20 3.40 -9.28
N ILE A 79 8.94 2.71 -8.40
CA ILE A 79 10.37 2.42 -8.62
C ILE A 79 10.58 1.23 -9.56
N LEU A 80 9.58 0.36 -9.70
CA LEU A 80 9.62 -0.89 -10.47
C LEU A 80 8.86 -0.79 -11.80
#